data_AF-A0A8H6TYS6-F1
#
_entry.id   AF-A0A8H6TYS6-F1
#
_cell.length_a   1.000
_cell.length_b   1.000
_cell.length_c   1.000
_cell.angle_alpha   90.00
_cell.angle_beta   90.00
_cell.angle_gamma   90.00
#
_symmetry.space_group_name_H-M   'P 1'
#
loop_
_entity.id
_entity.type
_entity.pdbx_description
1 polymer ?
#
loop_
_entity_poly.entity_id
_entity_poly.type
_entity_poly.pdbx_seq_one_letter_code
_entity_poly.pdbx_strand_id
1 'polypeptide(L)'
;MATPSIAITTPTPPRASTGFRLLYRGGLSLPDSHLLLDGLTFAVDTRHAEQQLLASPLALALESMRGRPSLRWLGTTTLAATPHLDRSGGAILLDIHPAATLTKIYFENTFCLESNGTDVGIKVALGDSDGPETTLMLIFARPREPGSGELQLVVARITPAPPPQSHLRLPRPDDPTPRRPPLRFF
;
A
#
# COMPACT_ATOMS: atom_id res chain seq x y z
N MET A 1 14.20 48.10 -15.17
CA MET A 1 14.09 46.65 -15.38
C MET A 1 14.03 46.00 -14.00
N ALA A 2 12.88 45.42 -13.62
CA ALA A 2 12.72 44.78 -12.31
C ALA A 2 13.15 43.31 -12.42
N THR A 3 14.09 42.90 -11.58
CA THR A 3 14.53 41.50 -11.46
C THR A 3 13.49 40.71 -10.66
N PRO A 4 13.01 39.55 -11.14
CA PRO A 4 12.14 38.71 -10.33
C PRO A 4 12.94 38.13 -9.15
N SER A 5 12.39 38.24 -7.94
CA SER A 5 12.94 37.67 -6.72
C SER A 5 11.99 36.60 -6.19
N ILE A 6 12.52 35.41 -5.90
CA ILE A 6 11.77 34.31 -5.30
C ILE A 6 11.90 34.43 -3.78
N ALA A 7 10.79 34.73 -3.11
CA ALA A 7 10.71 34.68 -1.66
C ALA A 7 10.44 33.23 -1.22
N ILE A 8 11.42 32.63 -0.54
CA ILE A 8 11.23 31.33 0.12
C ILE A 8 10.37 31.59 1.36
N THR A 9 9.15 31.04 1.38
CA THR A 9 8.27 31.14 2.55
C THR A 9 8.91 30.44 3.74
N THR A 10 8.81 31.06 4.92
CA THR A 10 9.24 30.44 6.17
C THR A 10 8.55 29.10 6.37
N PRO A 11 9.29 28.04 6.76
CA PRO A 11 8.70 26.72 6.96
C PRO A 11 7.61 26.79 8.02
N THR A 12 6.43 26.27 7.70
CA THR A 12 5.32 26.12 8.65
C THR A 12 5.84 25.39 9.89
N PRO A 13 5.58 25.88 11.11
CA PRO A 13 6.04 25.23 12.33
C PRO A 13 5.58 23.75 12.32
N PRO A 14 6.44 22.81 12.75
CA PRO A 14 6.10 21.40 12.72
C PRO A 14 4.85 21.19 13.58
N ARG A 15 3.78 20.74 12.93
CA ARG A 15 2.56 20.33 13.62
C ARG A 15 2.95 19.24 14.62
N ALA A 16 2.50 19.35 15.87
CA ALA A 16 2.75 18.36 16.92
C ALA A 16 2.57 16.95 16.35
N SER A 17 3.59 16.10 16.48
CA SER A 17 3.59 14.76 15.91
C SER A 17 2.55 13.91 16.63
N THR A 18 1.33 13.91 16.10
CA THR A 18 0.49 12.73 16.22
C THR A 18 1.36 11.60 15.71
N GLY A 19 1.67 10.60 16.52
CA GLY A 19 2.57 9.49 16.14
C GLY A 19 2.05 8.65 14.97
N PHE A 20 1.15 9.18 14.15
CA PHE A 20 0.67 8.63 12.91
C PHE A 20 0.94 9.61 11.78
N ARG A 21 1.42 9.09 10.66
CA ARG A 21 1.53 9.81 9.40
C ARG A 21 0.39 9.35 8.50
N LEU A 22 -0.41 10.30 8.02
CA LEU A 22 -1.38 10.02 6.97
C LEU A 22 -0.62 9.54 5.72
N LEU A 23 -1.12 8.56 4.98
CA LEU A 23 -0.56 8.15 3.69
C LEU A 23 -1.50 8.58 2.58
N TYR A 24 -2.78 8.19 2.67
CA TYR A 24 -3.83 8.52 1.71
C TYR A 24 -5.16 8.72 2.42
N ARG A 25 -5.99 9.65 1.92
CA ARG A 25 -7.38 9.84 2.33
C ARG A 25 -8.22 10.05 1.09
N GLY A 26 -9.28 9.26 0.92
CA GLY A 26 -10.15 9.32 -0.26
C GLY A 26 -11.16 8.18 -0.27
N GLY A 27 -11.51 7.69 -1.46
CA GLY A 27 -12.41 6.55 -1.60
C GLY A 27 -11.93 5.48 -2.60
N LEU A 28 -12.79 4.49 -2.86
CA LEU A 28 -12.68 3.56 -3.98
C LEU A 28 -13.75 3.87 -5.02
N SER A 29 -13.35 3.99 -6.29
CA SER A 29 -14.29 4.09 -7.40
C SER A 29 -14.63 2.69 -7.90
N LEU A 30 -15.91 2.32 -7.80
CA LEU A 30 -16.41 1.08 -8.39
C LEU A 30 -16.62 1.27 -9.90
N PRO A 31 -16.10 0.36 -10.75
CA PRO A 31 -16.10 0.53 -12.21
C PRO A 31 -17.48 0.41 -12.85
N ASP A 32 -18.43 -0.25 -12.20
CA ASP A 32 -19.74 -0.61 -12.75
C ASP A 32 -20.86 0.36 -12.37
N SER A 33 -20.81 0.91 -11.16
CA SER A 33 -21.94 1.59 -10.51
C SER A 33 -21.75 3.10 -10.39
N HIS A 34 -20.58 3.64 -10.78
CA HIS A 34 -20.15 5.02 -10.48
C HIS A 34 -20.25 5.40 -9.00
N LEU A 35 -20.48 4.42 -8.11
CA LEU A 35 -20.55 4.62 -6.68
C LEU A 35 -19.13 4.80 -6.13
N LEU A 36 -18.96 5.83 -5.32
CA LEU A 36 -17.73 6.12 -4.62
C LEU A 36 -17.86 5.60 -3.19
N LEU A 37 -16.99 4.65 -2.84
CA LEU A 37 -16.83 4.19 -1.46
C LEU A 37 -15.85 5.12 -0.75
N ASP A 38 -16.34 6.23 -0.22
CA ASP A 38 -15.54 7.29 0.40
C ASP A 38 -15.16 7.01 1.87
N GLY A 39 -14.46 7.95 2.50
CA GLY A 39 -14.12 7.88 3.92
C GLY A 39 -13.00 6.91 4.27
N LEU A 40 -12.24 6.42 3.30
CA LEU A 40 -11.06 5.60 3.56
C LEU A 40 -9.86 6.46 3.98
N THR A 41 -9.20 6.04 5.05
CA THR A 41 -7.99 6.67 5.57
C THR A 41 -6.91 5.62 5.76
N PHE A 42 -5.77 5.82 5.11
CA PHE A 42 -4.59 4.98 5.28
C PHE A 42 -3.55 5.80 6.05
N ALA A 43 -3.09 5.27 7.17
CA ALA A 43 -2.10 5.92 8.02
C ALA A 43 -1.07 4.90 8.49
N VAL A 44 0.02 5.38 9.07
CA VAL A 44 1.10 4.55 9.59
C VAL A 44 1.59 5.11 10.90
N ASP A 45 1.83 4.24 11.88
CA ASP A 45 2.37 4.64 13.18
C ASP A 45 3.87 4.97 13.04
N THR A 46 4.21 6.26 13.12
CA THR A 46 5.58 6.74 13.01
C THR A 46 6.42 6.41 14.23
N ARG A 47 5.81 6.10 15.38
CA ARG A 47 6.56 5.74 16.59
C ARG A 47 7.35 4.44 16.42
N HIS A 48 6.88 3.57 15.52
CA HIS A 48 7.47 2.26 15.25
C HIS A 48 8.04 2.13 13.84
N ALA A 49 7.68 3.02 12.90
CA ALA A 49 7.91 2.79 11.46
C ALA A 49 8.72 3.88 10.73
N GLU A 50 9.30 4.89 11.39
CA GLU A 50 10.01 5.99 10.70
C GLU A 50 11.10 5.51 9.71
N GLN A 51 11.89 4.50 10.08
CA GLN A 51 12.90 3.89 9.20
C GLN A 51 12.29 2.95 8.13
N GLN A 52 11.10 2.39 8.40
CA GLN A 52 10.39 1.50 7.48
C GLN A 52 9.58 2.25 6.42
N LEU A 53 9.25 3.53 6.63
CA LEU A 53 8.42 4.29 5.69
C LEU A 53 9.08 4.49 4.33
N LEU A 54 10.34 4.91 4.34
CA LEU A 54 11.13 5.07 3.11
C LEU A 54 11.44 3.70 2.47
N ALA A 55 11.43 2.63 3.27
CA ALA A 55 11.65 1.27 2.80
C ALA A 55 10.38 0.59 2.28
N SER A 56 9.19 1.07 2.63
CA SER A 56 7.90 0.44 2.30
C SER A 56 7.38 0.95 0.95
N PRO A 57 7.42 0.13 -0.12
CA PRO A 57 6.97 0.56 -1.43
C PRO A 57 5.46 0.85 -1.45
N LEU A 58 4.68 0.17 -0.62
CA LEU A 58 3.24 0.38 -0.49
C LEU A 58 2.93 1.73 0.16
N ALA A 59 3.67 2.10 1.21
CA ALA A 59 3.48 3.40 1.87
C ALA A 59 3.81 4.55 0.91
N LEU A 60 4.91 4.42 0.16
CA LEU A 60 5.29 5.39 -0.87
C LEU A 60 4.26 5.46 -1.99
N ALA A 61 3.74 4.31 -2.45
CA ALA A 61 2.69 4.28 -3.46
C ALA A 61 1.43 5.01 -2.98
N LEU A 62 0.95 4.72 -1.76
CA LEU A 62 -0.21 5.41 -1.18
C LEU A 62 0.04 6.91 -1.01
N GLU A 63 1.24 7.32 -0.60
CA GLU A 63 1.61 8.72 -0.50
C GLU A 63 1.61 9.43 -1.87
N SER A 64 2.05 8.74 -2.93
CA SER A 64 2.00 9.27 -4.30
C SER A 64 0.58 9.43 -4.83
N MET A 65 -0.39 8.69 -4.27
CA MET A 65 -1.81 8.81 -4.63
C MET A 65 -2.50 10.01 -3.96
N ARG A 66 -1.81 10.77 -3.10
CA ARG A 66 -2.38 11.98 -2.51
C ARG A 66 -2.83 12.98 -3.57
N GLY A 67 -3.94 13.66 -3.30
CA GLY A 67 -4.57 14.59 -4.25
C GLY A 67 -5.51 13.89 -5.24
N ARG A 68 -5.52 12.56 -5.28
CA ARG A 68 -6.53 11.79 -6.01
C ARG A 68 -7.76 11.56 -5.13
N PRO A 69 -8.98 11.77 -5.65
CA PRO A 69 -10.19 11.61 -4.86
C PRO A 69 -10.50 10.12 -4.57
N SER A 70 -10.12 9.24 -5.49
CA SER A 70 -10.42 7.81 -5.41
C SER A 70 -9.30 6.93 -5.96
N LEU A 71 -9.15 5.75 -5.37
CA LEU A 71 -8.37 4.65 -5.92
C LEU A 71 -9.28 3.76 -6.75
N ARG A 72 -8.70 3.03 -7.69
CA ARG A 72 -9.48 2.20 -8.62
C ARG A 72 -9.69 0.81 -8.04
N TRP A 73 -10.94 0.44 -7.83
CA TRP A 73 -11.32 -0.92 -7.47
C TRP A 73 -11.18 -1.85 -8.69
N LEU A 74 -10.61 -3.04 -8.51
CA LEU A 74 -10.41 -4.01 -9.58
C LEU A 74 -11.24 -5.29 -9.44
N GLY A 75 -11.65 -5.64 -8.22
CA GLY A 75 -12.35 -6.90 -7.98
C GLY A 75 -12.13 -7.44 -6.57
N THR A 76 -12.87 -8.48 -6.22
CA THR A 76 -12.54 -9.36 -5.10
C THR A 76 -11.74 -10.57 -5.58
N THR A 77 -10.88 -11.11 -4.74
CA THR A 77 -10.06 -12.29 -5.04
C THR A 77 -9.80 -13.08 -3.76
N THR A 78 -9.47 -14.36 -3.88
CA THR A 78 -9.10 -15.17 -2.72
C THR A 78 -7.62 -14.95 -2.38
N LEU A 79 -7.29 -14.96 -1.09
CA LEU A 79 -5.92 -14.82 -0.60
C LEU A 79 -5.05 -15.97 -1.11
N ALA A 80 -5.60 -17.19 -1.15
CA ALA A 80 -4.92 -18.37 -1.68
C ALA A 80 -4.58 -18.24 -3.18
N ALA A 81 -5.43 -17.58 -3.97
CA ALA A 81 -5.20 -17.37 -5.40
C ALA A 81 -4.28 -16.19 -5.73
N THR A 82 -3.86 -15.40 -4.72
CA THR A 82 -2.99 -14.24 -4.90
C THR A 82 -1.55 -14.58 -4.50
N PRO A 83 -0.73 -15.11 -5.42
CA PRO A 83 0.65 -15.44 -5.10
C PRO A 83 1.47 -14.14 -4.91
N HIS A 84 2.41 -14.16 -3.96
CA HIS A 84 3.36 -13.07 -3.67
C HIS A 84 2.75 -11.80 -3.05
N LEU A 85 2.08 -11.97 -1.91
CA LEU A 85 1.67 -10.86 -1.05
C LEU A 85 2.83 -10.39 -0.17
N ASP A 86 3.26 -9.16 -0.38
CA ASP A 86 4.18 -8.47 0.51
C ASP A 86 3.40 -7.91 1.70
N ARG A 87 3.48 -8.65 2.81
CA ARG A 87 2.87 -8.29 4.11
C ARG A 87 3.77 -7.39 4.97
N SER A 88 4.92 -6.96 4.45
CA SER A 88 5.78 -5.98 5.16
C SER A 88 5.08 -4.64 5.39
N GLY A 89 3.98 -4.38 4.68
CA GLY A 89 3.06 -3.26 4.89
C GLY A 89 2.22 -3.32 6.16
N GLY A 90 2.42 -4.29 7.07
CA GLY A 90 1.64 -4.45 8.30
C GLY A 90 1.63 -3.26 9.27
N ALA A 91 2.44 -2.22 9.03
CA ALA A 91 2.39 -0.95 9.74
C ALA A 91 1.30 0.01 9.22
N ILE A 92 0.70 -0.27 8.07
CA ILE A 92 -0.34 0.57 7.47
C ILE A 92 -1.69 0.23 8.11
N LEU A 93 -2.25 1.20 8.79
CA LEU A 93 -3.58 1.19 9.37
C LEU A 93 -4.58 1.67 8.32
N LEU A 94 -5.63 0.89 8.12
CA LEU A 94 -6.81 1.29 7.35
C LEU A 94 -7.94 1.61 8.32
N ASP A 95 -8.46 2.82 8.22
CA ASP A 95 -9.63 3.29 8.95
C ASP A 95 -10.74 3.70 7.97
N ILE A 96 -11.98 3.39 8.35
CA ILE A 96 -13.19 3.79 7.61
C ILE A 96 -13.92 4.81 8.46
N HIS A 97 -14.08 6.01 7.92
CA HIS A 97 -14.76 7.09 8.63
C HIS A 97 -16.17 6.67 9.07
N PRO A 98 -16.60 6.95 10.32
CA PRO A 98 -17.87 6.44 10.86
C PRO A 98 -19.11 6.91 10.09
N ALA A 99 -19.04 8.08 9.44
CA ALA A 99 -20.12 8.61 8.61
C ALA A 99 -20.15 8.03 7.18
N ALA A 100 -19.15 7.24 6.76
CA ALA A 100 -19.09 6.63 5.43
C ALA A 100 -19.92 5.33 5.39
N THR A 101 -21.24 5.48 5.49
CA THR A 101 -22.19 4.36 5.62
C THR A 101 -22.07 3.35 4.49
N LEU A 102 -21.94 3.81 3.24
CA LEU A 102 -21.84 2.93 2.08
C LEU A 102 -20.56 2.09 2.11
N THR A 103 -19.43 2.72 2.44
CA THR A 103 -18.14 2.03 2.59
C THR A 103 -18.18 1.01 3.71
N LYS A 104 -18.77 1.36 4.85
CA LYS A 104 -18.96 0.40 5.95
C LYS A 104 -19.78 -0.82 5.52
N ILE A 105 -20.97 -0.59 4.94
CA ILE A 105 -21.85 -1.67 4.49
C ILE A 105 -21.15 -2.55 3.44
N TYR A 106 -20.41 -1.95 2.51
CA TYR A 106 -19.67 -2.69 1.50
C TYR A 106 -18.62 -3.62 2.14
N PHE A 107 -17.83 -3.11 3.08
CA PHE A 107 -16.80 -3.88 3.76
C PHE A 107 -17.40 -4.93 4.71
N GLU A 108 -18.46 -4.60 5.44
CA GLU A 108 -19.19 -5.53 6.31
C GLU A 108 -19.81 -6.68 5.51
N ASN A 109 -20.45 -6.39 4.37
CA ASN A 109 -20.99 -7.43 3.50
C ASN A 109 -19.89 -8.32 2.93
N THR A 110 -18.78 -7.73 2.49
CA THR A 110 -17.66 -8.46 1.89
C THR A 110 -16.94 -9.35 2.89
N PHE A 111 -16.74 -8.89 4.13
CA PHE A 111 -15.88 -9.57 5.11
C PHE A 111 -16.61 -10.25 6.27
N CYS A 112 -17.86 -9.89 6.58
CA CYS A 112 -18.60 -10.44 7.72
C CYS A 112 -19.73 -11.40 7.31
N LEU A 113 -20.32 -11.25 6.11
CA LEU A 113 -21.48 -12.05 5.70
C LEU A 113 -21.11 -13.27 4.84
N GLU A 114 -20.11 -13.17 3.99
CA GLU A 114 -19.63 -14.31 3.20
C GLU A 114 -18.81 -15.25 4.12
N SER A 115 -19.16 -16.53 4.16
CA SER A 115 -18.76 -17.51 5.19
C SER A 115 -17.25 -17.78 5.35
N ASN A 116 -16.40 -17.08 4.60
CA ASN A 116 -14.95 -17.09 4.69
C ASN A 116 -14.38 -15.68 4.43
N GLY A 117 -14.93 -14.63 5.02
CA GLY A 117 -14.47 -13.25 4.79
C GLY A 117 -12.99 -13.00 5.13
N THR A 118 -12.32 -13.92 5.83
CA THR A 118 -10.87 -13.88 6.06
C THR A 118 -10.04 -14.43 4.90
N ASP A 119 -10.62 -15.15 3.94
CA ASP A 119 -9.95 -15.65 2.73
C ASP A 119 -10.21 -14.74 1.51
N VAL A 120 -11.09 -13.74 1.64
CA VAL A 120 -11.40 -12.79 0.57
C VAL A 120 -10.56 -11.53 0.74
N GLY A 121 -10.13 -10.94 -0.37
CA GLY A 121 -9.48 -9.64 -0.43
C GLY A 121 -10.02 -8.78 -1.57
N ILE A 122 -10.06 -7.47 -1.34
CA ILE A 122 -10.42 -6.44 -2.31
C ILE A 122 -9.15 -5.96 -3.00
N LYS A 123 -9.07 -6.14 -4.32
CA LYS A 123 -7.95 -5.73 -5.15
C LYS A 123 -8.12 -4.28 -5.60
N VAL A 124 -7.10 -3.47 -5.37
CA VAL A 124 -7.10 -2.04 -5.66
C VAL A 124 -5.85 -1.68 -6.47
N ALA A 125 -6.03 -0.89 -7.52
CA ALA A 125 -4.93 -0.36 -8.31
C ALA A 125 -4.43 0.98 -7.73
N LEU A 126 -3.12 1.08 -7.58
CA LEU A 126 -2.39 2.31 -7.23
C LEU A 126 -1.70 2.82 -8.50
N GLY A 127 -2.42 3.62 -9.28
CA GLY A 127 -1.96 4.22 -10.54
C GLY A 127 -3.11 4.43 -11.53
N ASP A 128 -2.80 5.10 -12.64
CA ASP A 128 -3.75 5.30 -13.76
C ASP A 128 -3.66 4.24 -14.84
N SER A 129 -2.51 3.57 -14.93
CA SER A 129 -2.28 2.58 -15.97
C SER A 129 -2.99 1.26 -15.66
N ASP A 130 -3.20 0.48 -16.72
CA ASP A 130 -3.47 -0.96 -16.67
C ASP A 130 -2.22 -1.79 -17.01
N GLY A 131 -1.07 -1.13 -17.10
CA GLY A 131 0.20 -1.76 -17.44
C GLY A 131 0.81 -2.56 -16.29
N PRO A 132 1.80 -3.42 -16.59
CA PRO A 132 2.51 -4.23 -15.61
C PRO A 132 3.25 -3.41 -14.53
N GLU A 133 3.48 -2.11 -14.79
CA GLU A 133 4.03 -1.15 -13.83
C GLU A 133 3.03 -0.73 -12.73
N THR A 134 1.75 -1.03 -12.90
CA THR A 134 0.70 -0.62 -11.97
C THR A 134 0.88 -1.35 -10.65
N THR A 135 1.08 -0.59 -9.58
CA THR A 135 1.18 -1.20 -8.26
C THR A 135 -0.20 -1.62 -7.80
N LEU A 136 -0.35 -2.89 -7.43
CA LEU A 136 -1.60 -3.43 -6.95
C LEU A 136 -1.49 -3.66 -5.45
N MET A 137 -2.55 -3.32 -4.73
CA MET A 137 -2.69 -3.66 -3.32
C MET A 137 -3.93 -4.50 -3.08
N LEU A 138 -3.92 -5.21 -1.98
CA LEU A 138 -5.02 -6.04 -1.51
C LEU A 138 -5.42 -5.57 -0.12
N ILE A 139 -6.71 -5.29 0.05
CA ILE A 139 -7.32 -5.01 1.35
C ILE A 139 -8.06 -6.28 1.79
N PHE A 140 -7.76 -6.82 2.96
CA PHE A 140 -8.35 -8.07 3.44
C PHE A 140 -8.59 -8.00 4.95
N ALA A 141 -9.49 -8.84 5.44
CA ALA A 141 -9.79 -8.94 6.87
C ALA A 141 -8.97 -10.07 7.51
N ARG A 142 -8.52 -9.85 8.74
CA ARG A 142 -7.97 -10.90 9.61
C ARG A 142 -8.60 -10.83 11.00
N PRO A 143 -8.73 -11.94 11.73
CA PRO A 143 -9.12 -11.90 13.14
C PRO A 143 -8.10 -11.06 13.92
N ARG A 144 -8.57 -10.13 14.76
CA ARG A 144 -7.69 -9.33 15.61
C ARG A 144 -6.98 -10.19 16.65
N GLU A 145 -7.72 -11.16 17.19
CA GLU A 145 -7.24 -12.19 18.10
C GLU A 145 -7.81 -13.55 17.71
N PRO A 146 -7.08 -14.66 17.94
CA PRO A 146 -7.59 -16.00 17.66
C PRO A 146 -8.84 -16.26 18.51
N GLY A 147 -9.98 -16.48 17.86
CA GLY A 147 -11.28 -16.70 18.53
C GLY A 147 -12.09 -15.43 18.82
N SER A 148 -11.55 -14.24 18.54
CA SER A 148 -12.33 -13.01 18.54
C SER A 148 -13.21 -12.93 17.28
N GLY A 149 -14.47 -12.51 17.44
CA GLY A 149 -15.34 -12.14 16.32
C GLY A 149 -14.98 -10.79 15.69
N GLU A 150 -14.00 -10.07 16.24
CA GLU A 150 -13.55 -8.78 15.74
C GLU A 150 -12.54 -8.96 14.60
N LEU A 151 -12.90 -8.42 13.43
CA LEU A 151 -12.05 -8.40 12.24
C LEU A 151 -11.27 -7.09 12.15
N GLN A 152 -9.98 -7.20 11.88
CA GLN A 152 -9.10 -6.08 11.55
C GLN A 152 -8.88 -6.04 10.04
N LEU A 153 -9.07 -4.88 9.43
CA LEU A 153 -8.71 -4.64 8.04
C LEU A 153 -7.19 -4.43 7.90
N VAL A 154 -6.60 -5.10 6.92
CA VAL A 154 -5.16 -5.07 6.64
C VAL A 154 -4.95 -4.83 5.16
N VAL A 155 -3.82 -4.20 4.84
CA VAL A 155 -3.43 -3.90 3.47
C VAL A 155 -2.08 -4.57 3.17
N ALA A 156 -1.98 -5.21 2.02
CA ALA A 156 -0.74 -5.78 1.53
C ALA A 156 -0.51 -5.38 0.07
N ARG A 157 0.75 -5.33 -0.35
CA ARG A 157 1.09 -5.09 -1.75
C ARG A 157 1.12 -6.43 -2.48
N ILE A 158 0.55 -6.48 -3.68
CA ILE A 158 0.73 -7.60 -4.59
C ILE A 158 2.03 -7.33 -5.34
N THR A 159 3.00 -8.22 -5.16
CA THR A 159 4.28 -8.14 -5.87
C THR A 159 4.21 -8.97 -7.16
N PRO A 160 4.88 -8.53 -8.24
CA PRO A 160 5.05 -9.39 -9.39
C PRO A 160 5.76 -10.67 -8.93
N ALA A 161 5.41 -11.81 -9.55
CA ALA A 161 6.13 -13.04 -9.30
C ALA A 161 7.64 -12.78 -9.44
N PRO A 162 8.48 -13.30 -8.53
CA PRO A 162 9.91 -13.20 -8.70
C PRO A 162 10.22 -13.71 -10.11
N PRO A 163 11.11 -13.04 -10.86
CA PRO A 163 11.48 -13.51 -12.18
C PRO A 163 11.81 -15.00 -12.04
N PRO A 164 11.26 -15.87 -12.92
CA PRO A 164 11.60 -17.28 -12.85
C PRO A 164 13.12 -17.34 -12.76
N GLN A 165 13.63 -18.07 -11.78
CA GLN A 165 15.07 -18.30 -11.62
C GLN A 165 15.53 -19.08 -12.85
N SER A 166 15.62 -18.39 -13.98
CA SER A 166 16.06 -18.90 -15.26
C SER A 166 17.57 -18.92 -15.19
N HIS A 167 18.03 -19.85 -14.37
CA HIS A 167 19.41 -20.15 -14.09
C HIS A 167 20.14 -18.98 -13.42
N LEU A 168 20.84 -19.27 -12.33
CA LEU A 168 22.10 -18.59 -12.08
C LEU A 168 22.86 -18.69 -13.42
N ARG A 169 22.91 -17.60 -14.20
CA ARG A 169 23.75 -17.58 -15.39
C ARG A 169 25.13 -17.86 -14.85
N LEU A 170 25.64 -19.07 -15.11
CA LEU A 170 27.05 -19.35 -14.95
C LEU A 170 27.78 -18.19 -15.64
N PRO A 171 28.71 -17.52 -14.94
CA PRO A 171 29.51 -16.47 -15.56
C PRO A 171 30.01 -17.03 -16.88
N ARG A 172 29.81 -16.27 -17.96
CA ARG A 172 30.41 -16.70 -19.23
C ARG A 172 31.92 -16.83 -18.99
N PRO A 173 32.60 -17.79 -19.63
CA PRO A 173 34.06 -17.91 -19.50
C PRO A 173 34.80 -16.58 -19.77
N ASP A 174 34.18 -15.69 -20.56
CA ASP A 174 34.69 -14.36 -20.90
C ASP A 174 34.18 -13.21 -19.99
N ASP A 175 33.31 -13.50 -19.01
CA ASP A 175 32.81 -12.48 -18.09
C ASP A 175 33.94 -12.13 -17.11
N PRO A 176 34.42 -10.88 -17.07
CA PRO A 176 35.52 -10.51 -16.20
C PRO A 176 35.15 -10.85 -14.75
N THR A 177 36.02 -11.60 -14.08
CA THR A 177 35.83 -11.93 -12.67
C THR A 177 35.56 -10.65 -11.87
N PRO A 178 34.56 -10.65 -10.97
CA PRO A 178 34.25 -9.48 -10.16
C PRO A 178 35.53 -8.97 -9.50
N ARG A 179 35.90 -7.70 -9.77
CA ARG A 179 37.11 -7.12 -9.18
C ARG A 179 36.99 -7.20 -7.66
N ARG A 180 37.96 -7.85 -7.01
CA ARG A 180 38.01 -7.92 -5.55
C ARG A 180 38.03 -6.50 -4.98
N PRO A 181 37.17 -6.18 -4.00
CA PRO A 181 37.27 -4.93 -3.27
C PRO A 181 38.68 -4.82 -2.66
N PRO A 182 39.30 -3.62 -2.65
CA PRO A 182 40.58 -3.44 -2.01
C PRO A 182 40.49 -3.85 -0.53
N LEU A 183 41.45 -4.65 -0.08
CA LEU A 183 41.61 -4.98 1.33
C LEU A 183 41.81 -3.65 2.08
N ARG A 184 40.83 -3.26 2.89
CA ARG A 184 41.01 -2.18 3.86
C ARG A 184 41.99 -2.70 4.89
N PHE A 185 43.26 -2.33 4.75
CA PHE A 185 44.23 -2.47 5.83
C PHE A 185 43.82 -1.45 6.92
N PHE A 186 43.38 -1.98 8.06
CA PHE A 186 43.32 -1.26 9.33
C PHE A 186 44.64 -1.49 10.08
#